data_AF-A0A235H4S7-F1
#
_entry.id   AF-A0A235H4S7-F1
#
_cell.length_a   1.000
_cell.length_b   1.000
_cell.length_c   1.000
_cell.angle_alpha   90.00
_cell.angle_beta   90.00
_cell.angle_gamma   90.00
#
_symmetry.space_group_name_H-M   'P 1'
#
loop_
_entity.id
_entity.type
_entity.pdbx_description
1 polymer ?
#
loop_
_entity_poly.entity_id
_entity_poly.type
_entity_poly.pdbx_seq_one_letter_code
_entity_poly.pdbx_strand_id
1 'polypeptide(L)'
;MTAMPWLQRGVERFMSEDRVALESFQRDHFGADSPLLDDTHFNWLFEEPPTPDPEGMQLWVCKRNGGIVGQQAGIPFALKVGQRVRRASWAIDLMVAPEWRLRGVGPGLSETHAAASEVSVSLSMTDAAYKSYKRAGWLDLGNIPTYLRVIDPPRCLRVSPYGGGLARLVARLGKPAMNAAALVGHAAARTFGARLVEVDRFDERMDGLWEAAAPQHLCAARRDHAYLQWRFDKIPNAARHRRFLVMRRDTVVAYVVLRVDRWRGESVGVVCDYLARPGWLMPAFALLVERARRERMAALVCRTLNAQAARPLSMMGFLCLKNGLRQPTRMMARPAVDRPELTPLIGDPKNWFVTAADSDMGFKDLGE
;
A
#
# COMPACT_ATOMS: atom_id res chain seq x y z
N MET A 1 20.18 6.79 33.52
CA MET A 1 21.00 6.03 32.55
C MET A 1 21.03 6.80 31.24
N THR A 2 22.12 7.51 30.98
CA THR A 2 22.33 8.29 29.76
C THR A 2 22.42 7.31 28.58
N ALA A 3 21.44 7.37 27.66
CA ALA A 3 21.41 6.50 26.49
C ALA A 3 22.59 6.87 25.57
N MET A 4 23.52 5.93 25.38
CA MET A 4 24.59 6.09 24.39
C MET A 4 24.00 6.31 22.98
N PRO A 5 24.54 7.23 22.18
CA PRO A 5 24.12 7.45 20.79
C PRO A 5 24.17 6.16 19.96
N TRP A 6 23.19 5.93 19.09
CA TRP A 6 23.05 4.69 18.30
C TRP A 6 24.25 4.37 17.38
N LEU A 7 25.02 5.39 16.98
CA LEU A 7 26.31 5.25 16.29
C LEU A 7 27.30 4.37 17.07
N GLN A 8 27.25 4.37 18.40
CA GLN A 8 28.08 3.50 19.25
C GLN A 8 27.58 2.03 19.29
N ARG A 9 26.47 1.72 18.60
CA ARG A 9 25.91 0.37 18.44
C ARG A 9 26.06 -0.14 17.00
N GLY A 10 26.98 0.40 16.22
CA GLY A 10 27.34 -0.10 14.88
C GLY A 10 26.17 -0.18 13.90
N VAL A 11 25.17 0.69 14.06
CA VAL A 11 24.14 0.95 13.05
C VAL A 11 24.58 2.17 12.27
N GLU A 12 24.66 2.02 10.95
CA GLU A 12 25.09 3.08 10.04
C GLU A 12 24.28 3.02 8.75
N ARG A 13 24.27 4.14 8.02
CA ARG A 13 23.66 4.20 6.70
C ARG A 13 24.52 3.38 5.74
N PHE A 14 23.88 2.63 4.85
CA PHE A 14 24.55 1.81 3.85
C PHE A 14 25.49 2.65 2.98
N MET A 15 26.66 2.10 2.71
CA MET A 15 27.63 2.63 1.75
C MET A 15 27.81 1.64 0.59
N SER A 16 28.21 2.10 -0.59
CA SER A 16 28.39 1.23 -1.76
C SER A 16 29.36 0.06 -1.54
N GLU A 17 30.36 0.25 -0.67
CA GLU A 17 31.30 -0.81 -0.23
C GLU A 17 30.62 -1.95 0.55
N ASP A 18 29.45 -1.71 1.12
CA ASP A 18 28.69 -2.71 1.87
C ASP A 18 27.90 -3.66 0.98
N ARG A 19 27.81 -3.38 -0.33
CA ARG A 19 26.91 -4.07 -1.26
C ARG A 19 27.07 -5.59 -1.23
N VAL A 20 28.30 -6.09 -1.30
CA VAL A 20 28.57 -7.54 -1.31
C VAL A 20 28.14 -8.19 0.00
N ALA A 21 28.46 -7.57 1.14
CA ALA A 21 28.07 -8.09 2.46
C ALA A 21 26.54 -8.04 2.66
N LEU A 22 25.90 -6.99 2.14
CA LEU A 22 24.45 -6.80 2.23
C LEU A 22 23.71 -7.85 1.39
N GLU A 23 24.15 -8.10 0.16
CA GLU A 23 23.56 -9.12 -0.70
C GLU A 23 23.69 -10.52 -0.10
N SER A 24 24.84 -10.85 0.52
CA SER A 24 25.00 -12.11 1.26
C SER A 24 23.97 -12.21 2.38
N PHE A 25 23.88 -11.18 3.23
CA PHE A 25 22.90 -11.13 4.32
C PHE A 25 21.45 -11.24 3.82
N GLN A 26 21.12 -10.55 2.72
CA GLN A 26 19.79 -10.56 2.14
C GLN A 26 19.44 -11.92 1.54
N ARG A 27 20.40 -12.57 0.86
CA ARG A 27 20.23 -13.93 0.33
C ARG A 27 19.96 -14.93 1.45
N ASP A 28 20.68 -14.83 2.55
CA ASP A 28 20.57 -15.76 3.68
C ASP A 28 19.25 -15.60 4.47
N HIS A 29 18.64 -14.41 4.46
CA HIS A 29 17.48 -14.11 5.31
C HIS A 29 16.18 -13.77 4.58
N PHE A 30 16.25 -13.27 3.36
CA PHE A 30 15.10 -13.01 2.48
C PHE A 30 14.97 -14.04 1.35
N GLY A 31 16.02 -14.83 1.12
CA GLY A 31 16.09 -15.85 0.08
C GLY A 31 16.75 -15.35 -1.21
N ALA A 32 17.21 -16.30 -2.03
CA ALA A 32 17.93 -16.02 -3.27
C ALA A 32 17.08 -15.33 -4.35
N ASP A 33 15.76 -15.47 -4.29
CA ASP A 33 14.80 -14.86 -5.22
C ASP A 33 14.22 -13.53 -4.69
N SER A 34 14.83 -12.97 -3.62
CA SER A 34 14.39 -11.69 -3.06
C SER A 34 14.54 -10.57 -4.10
N PRO A 35 13.51 -9.72 -4.30
CA PRO A 35 13.63 -8.53 -5.15
C PRO A 35 14.74 -7.57 -4.73
N LEU A 36 15.18 -7.62 -3.47
CA LEU A 36 16.29 -6.80 -2.98
C LEU A 36 17.64 -7.13 -3.63
N LEU A 37 17.77 -8.34 -4.20
CA LEU A 37 18.96 -8.80 -4.92
C LEU A 37 18.91 -8.49 -6.43
N ASP A 38 17.79 -7.96 -6.92
CA ASP A 38 17.66 -7.50 -8.31
C ASP A 38 18.06 -6.03 -8.42
N ASP A 39 19.10 -5.73 -9.19
CA ASP A 39 19.62 -4.36 -9.35
C ASP A 39 18.57 -3.38 -9.86
N THR A 40 17.70 -3.83 -10.76
CA THR A 40 16.64 -2.98 -11.32
C THR A 40 15.64 -2.57 -10.25
N HIS A 41 15.23 -3.52 -9.40
CA HIS A 41 14.35 -3.26 -8.26
C HIS A 41 15.03 -2.43 -7.18
N PHE A 42 16.28 -2.74 -6.85
CA PHE A 42 17.06 -1.98 -5.88
C PHE A 42 17.15 -0.50 -6.28
N ASN A 43 17.56 -0.20 -7.51
CA ASN A 43 17.72 1.17 -8.00
C ASN A 43 16.38 1.90 -8.03
N TRP A 44 15.33 1.26 -8.56
CA TRP A 44 13.98 1.84 -8.58
C TRP A 44 13.46 2.20 -7.18
N LEU A 45 13.64 1.29 -6.20
CA LEU A 45 13.08 1.47 -4.87
C LEU A 45 13.86 2.48 -4.04
N PHE A 46 15.19 2.46 -4.14
CA PHE A 46 16.06 3.15 -3.21
C PHE A 46 16.84 4.34 -3.78
N GLU A 47 17.19 4.31 -5.07
CA GLU A 47 17.93 5.40 -5.73
C GLU A 47 17.01 6.39 -6.44
N GLU A 48 15.86 5.91 -6.93
CA GLU A 48 14.91 6.71 -7.71
C GLU A 48 13.57 7.04 -7.03
N PRO A 49 13.43 7.14 -5.69
CA PRO A 49 12.16 7.53 -5.10
C PRO A 49 11.79 8.96 -5.51
N PRO A 50 10.49 9.26 -5.74
CA PRO A 50 10.02 10.57 -6.22
C PRO A 50 10.18 11.68 -5.16
N THR A 51 10.54 11.33 -3.93
CA THR A 51 10.83 12.26 -2.84
C THR A 51 12.07 11.73 -2.11
N PRO A 52 13.28 11.94 -2.66
CA PRO A 52 14.50 11.41 -2.06
C PRO A 52 14.76 12.06 -0.69
N ASP A 53 15.40 11.30 0.20
CA ASP A 53 15.89 11.81 1.46
C ASP A 53 17.17 12.64 1.19
N PRO A 54 17.26 13.89 1.67
CA PRO A 54 18.44 14.73 1.47
C PRO A 54 19.74 14.14 2.03
N GLU A 55 19.65 13.21 2.99
CA GLU A 55 20.81 12.51 3.55
C GLU A 55 21.21 11.24 2.76
N GLY A 56 20.56 10.99 1.62
CA GLY A 56 20.81 9.84 0.75
C GLY A 56 19.83 8.69 1.00
N MET A 57 20.15 7.53 0.42
CA MET A 57 19.30 6.34 0.46
C MET A 57 18.92 5.93 1.88
N GLN A 58 17.63 5.67 2.13
CA GLN A 58 17.14 5.19 3.42
C GLN A 58 17.34 3.68 3.56
N LEU A 59 18.59 3.30 3.79
CA LEU A 59 18.98 1.92 4.05
C LEU A 59 20.05 1.95 5.14
N TRP A 60 19.80 1.24 6.24
CA TRP A 60 20.72 1.15 7.37
C TRP A 60 21.09 -0.30 7.63
N VAL A 61 22.36 -0.51 7.96
CA VAL A 61 22.92 -1.81 8.28
C VAL A 61 23.48 -1.79 9.69
N CYS A 62 23.42 -2.92 10.38
CA CYS A 62 24.10 -3.13 11.65
C CYS A 62 25.29 -4.05 11.42
N LYS A 63 26.51 -3.57 11.69
CA LYS A 63 27.74 -4.34 11.52
C LYS A 63 28.27 -4.86 12.85
N ARG A 64 28.65 -6.15 12.89
CA ARG A 64 29.32 -6.80 14.03
C ARG A 64 30.33 -7.81 13.52
N ASN A 65 31.48 -7.87 14.18
CA ASN A 65 32.54 -8.85 13.89
C ASN A 65 32.91 -8.90 12.39
N GLY A 66 32.92 -7.75 11.71
CA GLY A 66 33.26 -7.65 10.28
C GLY A 66 32.15 -8.03 9.30
N GLY A 67 30.92 -8.33 9.75
CA GLY A 67 29.78 -8.66 8.88
C GLY A 67 28.52 -7.87 9.20
N ILE A 68 27.56 -7.86 8.26
CA ILE A 68 26.22 -7.31 8.47
C ILE A 68 25.37 -8.33 9.22
N VAL A 69 24.77 -7.91 10.33
CA VAL A 69 23.94 -8.77 11.21
C VAL A 69 22.49 -8.29 11.30
N GLY A 70 22.17 -7.19 10.64
CA GLY A 70 20.82 -6.68 10.52
C GLY A 70 20.72 -5.56 9.51
N GLN A 71 19.53 -5.35 8.97
CA GLN A 71 19.21 -4.23 8.10
C GLN A 71 17.83 -3.63 8.46
N GLN A 72 17.64 -2.38 8.08
CA GLN A 72 16.35 -1.70 8.03
C GLN A 72 16.37 -0.79 6.81
N ALA A 73 15.30 -0.79 6.03
CA ALA A 73 15.16 0.10 4.91
C ALA A 73 13.95 1.03 5.09
N GLY A 74 13.91 2.08 4.29
CA GLY A 74 12.86 3.09 4.27
C GLY A 74 12.53 3.49 2.84
N ILE A 75 11.24 3.72 2.56
CA ILE A 75 10.81 4.38 1.32
C ILE A 75 10.44 5.82 1.67
N PRO A 76 11.26 6.83 1.33
CA PRO A 76 10.95 8.20 1.62
C PRO A 76 9.79 8.70 0.73
N PHE A 77 8.87 9.46 1.31
CA PHE A 77 7.71 9.99 0.59
C PHE A 77 7.22 11.32 1.17
N ALA A 78 6.56 12.11 0.33
CA ALA A 78 5.87 13.32 0.74
C ALA A 78 4.50 12.97 1.36
N LEU A 79 4.34 13.21 2.66
CA LEU A 79 3.09 13.00 3.38
C LEU A 79 2.37 14.34 3.58
N LYS A 80 1.17 14.49 3.00
CA LYS A 80 0.27 15.57 3.40
C LYS A 80 -0.24 15.28 4.82
N VAL A 81 -0.10 16.24 5.74
CA VAL A 81 -0.70 16.24 7.08
C VAL A 81 -1.38 17.60 7.29
N GLY A 82 -2.71 17.61 7.28
CA GLY A 82 -3.48 18.86 7.26
C GLY A 82 -3.18 19.66 5.99
N GLN A 83 -2.70 20.89 6.12
CA GLN A 83 -2.33 21.76 4.99
C GLN A 83 -0.83 21.73 4.65
N ARG A 84 -0.02 20.94 5.37
CA ARG A 84 1.44 20.91 5.18
C ARG A 84 1.87 19.58 4.59
N VAL A 85 2.93 19.62 3.80
CA VAL A 85 3.66 18.43 3.36
C VAL A 85 4.80 18.18 4.36
N ARG A 86 4.95 16.93 4.79
CA ARG A 86 5.93 16.45 5.76
C ARG A 86 6.81 15.39 5.12
N ARG A 87 8.08 15.36 5.51
CA ARG A 87 8.98 14.26 5.15
C ARG A 87 8.57 13.03 5.93
N ALA A 88 8.17 11.99 5.22
CA ALA A 88 7.78 10.73 5.83
C ALA A 88 8.53 9.55 5.23
N SER A 89 8.51 8.42 5.93
CA SER A 89 9.14 7.19 5.46
C SER A 89 8.31 5.95 5.79
N TRP A 90 8.14 5.08 4.80
CA TRP A 90 7.61 3.73 5.04
C TRP A 90 8.73 2.83 5.55
N ALA A 91 8.60 2.28 6.76
CA ALA A 91 9.51 1.31 7.33
C ALA A 91 9.34 -0.05 6.63
N ILE A 92 10.38 -0.50 5.93
CA ILE A 92 10.40 -1.77 5.20
C ILE A 92 11.65 -2.59 5.55
N ASP A 93 11.60 -3.89 5.24
CA ASP A 93 12.75 -4.81 5.26
C ASP A 93 13.57 -4.88 6.55
N LEU A 94 12.95 -4.67 7.72
CA LEU A 94 13.60 -4.92 9.01
C LEU A 94 13.95 -6.42 9.13
N MET A 95 15.24 -6.71 9.22
CA MET A 95 15.73 -8.07 9.45
C MET A 95 16.92 -8.06 10.41
N VAL A 96 16.96 -9.06 11.28
CA VAL A 96 18.07 -9.30 12.21
C VAL A 96 18.40 -10.78 12.17
N ALA A 97 19.68 -11.08 11.96
CA ALA A 97 20.21 -12.44 11.98
C ALA A 97 19.79 -13.15 13.28
N PRO A 98 19.32 -14.41 13.23
CA PRO A 98 18.75 -15.11 14.39
C PRO A 98 19.59 -15.04 15.67
N GLU A 99 20.90 -15.20 15.55
CA GLU A 99 21.89 -15.19 16.63
C GLU A 99 22.13 -13.80 17.25
N TRP A 100 21.68 -12.73 16.58
CA TRP A 100 21.75 -11.34 17.05
C TRP A 100 20.42 -10.78 17.55
N ARG A 101 19.35 -11.59 17.55
CA ARG A 101 18.04 -11.20 18.09
C ARG A 101 18.09 -11.00 19.60
N LEU A 102 17.20 -10.15 20.11
CA LEU A 102 17.11 -9.76 21.53
C LEU A 102 18.38 -9.10 22.11
N ARG A 103 19.34 -8.70 21.27
CA ARG A 103 20.56 -7.96 21.65
C ARG A 103 20.50 -6.46 21.32
N GLY A 104 19.29 -5.93 21.11
CA GLY A 104 19.08 -4.51 20.83
C GLY A 104 19.32 -4.05 19.37
N VAL A 105 19.70 -4.96 18.46
CA VAL A 105 19.93 -4.63 17.03
C VAL A 105 18.66 -4.11 16.35
N GLY A 106 17.55 -4.86 16.42
CA GLY A 106 16.28 -4.47 15.80
C GLY A 106 15.78 -3.11 16.28
N PRO A 107 15.66 -2.86 17.61
CA PRO A 107 15.32 -1.54 18.12
C PRO A 107 16.28 -0.44 17.63
N GLY A 108 17.60 -0.68 17.61
CA GLY A 108 18.54 0.33 17.12
C GLY A 108 18.34 0.70 15.65
N LEU A 109 18.09 -0.29 14.80
CA LEU A 109 17.76 -0.09 13.39
C LEU A 109 16.44 0.69 13.22
N SER A 110 15.37 0.27 13.90
CA SER A 110 14.07 0.94 13.82
C SER A 110 14.07 2.35 14.40
N GLU A 111 14.82 2.62 15.47
CA GLU A 111 14.97 3.97 16.02
C GLU A 111 15.77 4.86 15.07
N THR A 112 16.80 4.33 14.42
CA THR A 112 17.59 5.07 13.42
C THR A 112 16.74 5.47 12.22
N HIS A 113 15.93 4.53 11.69
CA HIS A 113 14.94 4.83 10.65
C HIS A 113 13.92 5.87 11.13
N ALA A 114 13.35 5.69 12.32
CA ALA A 114 12.33 6.59 12.85
C ALA A 114 12.82 8.03 13.01
N ALA A 115 14.11 8.22 13.32
CA ALA A 115 14.75 9.52 13.47
C ALA A 115 15.03 10.24 12.13
N ALA A 116 15.03 9.52 11.00
CA ALA A 116 15.38 10.07 9.69
C ALA A 116 14.25 10.88 9.02
N SER A 117 13.04 10.92 9.59
CA SER A 117 11.86 11.54 8.99
C SER A 117 10.95 12.18 10.04
N GLU A 118 10.14 13.17 9.65
CA GLU A 118 9.18 13.81 10.57
C GLU A 118 8.05 12.85 10.97
N VAL A 119 7.71 11.91 10.08
CA VAL A 119 6.72 10.85 10.33
C VAL A 119 7.23 9.53 9.77
N SER A 120 7.29 8.50 10.60
CA SER A 120 7.60 7.13 10.17
C SER A 120 6.35 6.27 10.24
N VAL A 121 6.15 5.42 9.23
CA VAL A 121 4.94 4.60 9.11
C VAL A 121 5.32 3.18 8.76
N SER A 122 4.70 2.19 9.38
CA SER A 122 4.94 0.78 9.07
C SER A 122 3.63 0.07 8.75
N LEU A 123 3.68 -0.78 7.72
CA LEU A 123 2.57 -1.63 7.27
C LEU A 123 3.00 -3.10 7.31
N SER A 124 2.04 -4.00 7.53
CA SER A 124 2.27 -5.47 7.42
C SER A 124 3.41 -6.02 8.29
N MET A 125 3.60 -5.48 9.49
CA MET A 125 4.67 -5.90 10.40
C MET A 125 4.39 -7.26 11.08
N THR A 126 5.45 -7.96 11.47
CA THR A 126 5.33 -9.19 12.28
C THR A 126 4.81 -8.89 13.69
N ASP A 127 4.30 -9.91 14.40
CA ASP A 127 3.86 -9.74 15.80
C ASP A 127 5.01 -9.28 16.72
N ALA A 128 6.24 -9.71 16.44
CA ALA A 128 7.41 -9.27 17.19
C ALA A 128 7.71 -7.79 16.96
N ALA A 129 7.71 -7.34 15.70
CA ALA A 129 7.90 -5.94 15.34
C ALA A 129 6.79 -5.05 15.93
N TYR A 130 5.53 -5.47 15.81
CA TYR A 130 4.37 -4.77 16.40
C TYR A 130 4.51 -4.56 17.91
N LYS A 131 4.89 -5.60 18.66
CA LYS A 131 5.13 -5.51 20.12
C LYS A 131 6.31 -4.56 20.43
N SER A 132 7.36 -4.58 19.61
CA SER A 132 8.51 -3.69 19.75
C SER A 132 8.11 -2.23 19.52
N TYR A 133 7.38 -1.94 18.43
CA TYR A 133 6.90 -0.60 18.09
C TYR A 133 5.97 -0.03 19.16
N LYS A 134 5.04 -0.83 19.70
CA LYS A 134 4.21 -0.40 20.83
C LYS A 134 5.01 0.03 22.04
N ARG A 135 6.05 -0.73 22.41
CA ARG A 135 6.94 -0.37 23.54
C ARG A 135 7.75 0.89 23.25
N ALA A 136 8.09 1.13 21.98
CA ALA A 136 8.77 2.35 21.52
C ALA A 136 7.82 3.55 21.32
N GLY A 137 6.55 3.44 21.73
CA GLY A 137 5.60 4.55 21.69
C GLY A 137 4.99 4.84 20.31
N TRP A 138 5.08 3.91 19.37
CA TRP A 138 4.38 4.05 18.08
C TRP A 138 2.87 4.02 18.29
N LEU A 139 2.17 4.85 17.51
CA LEU A 139 0.71 4.95 17.47
C LEU A 139 0.16 3.77 16.68
N ASP A 140 -0.75 3.02 17.30
CA ASP A 140 -1.42 1.89 16.68
C ASP A 140 -2.68 2.36 15.94
N LEU A 141 -2.69 2.22 14.61
CA LEU A 141 -3.80 2.62 13.75
C LEU A 141 -4.71 1.44 13.39
N GLY A 142 -4.49 0.28 14.00
CA GLY A 142 -5.29 -0.92 13.79
C GLY A 142 -5.02 -1.58 12.43
N ASN A 143 -6.07 -2.15 11.85
CA ASN A 143 -5.98 -2.94 10.62
C ASN A 143 -6.50 -2.16 9.42
N ILE A 144 -5.82 -2.30 8.28
CA ILE A 144 -6.31 -1.82 6.99
C ILE A 144 -7.38 -2.80 6.47
N PRO A 145 -8.65 -2.36 6.31
CA PRO A 145 -9.71 -3.24 5.86
C PRO A 145 -9.53 -3.61 4.37
N THR A 146 -10.08 -4.77 4.00
CA THR A 146 -10.18 -5.20 2.60
C THR A 146 -11.63 -5.24 2.17
N TYR A 147 -11.96 -4.49 1.13
CA TYR A 147 -13.29 -4.45 0.52
C TYR A 147 -13.35 -5.43 -0.65
N LEU A 148 -14.25 -6.41 -0.56
CA LEU A 148 -14.45 -7.46 -1.55
C LEU A 148 -15.78 -7.23 -2.29
N ARG A 149 -15.73 -7.01 -3.60
CA ARG A 149 -16.93 -7.09 -4.45
C ARG A 149 -16.92 -8.39 -5.21
N VAL A 150 -17.84 -9.28 -4.86
CA VAL A 150 -18.10 -10.51 -5.61
C VAL A 150 -18.67 -10.13 -6.97
N ILE A 151 -18.08 -10.59 -8.07
CA ILE A 151 -18.57 -10.36 -9.45
C ILE A 151 -19.27 -11.62 -9.97
N ASP A 152 -18.72 -12.80 -9.71
CA ASP A 152 -19.30 -14.08 -10.07
C ASP A 152 -19.44 -14.97 -8.81
N PRO A 153 -20.60 -14.91 -8.12
CA PRO A 153 -20.79 -15.61 -6.85
C PRO A 153 -20.55 -17.12 -6.91
N PRO A 154 -21.02 -17.87 -7.94
CA PRO A 154 -20.65 -19.27 -8.11
C PRO A 154 -19.14 -19.53 -8.13
N ARG A 155 -18.36 -18.69 -8.83
CA ARG A 155 -16.89 -18.84 -8.92
C ARG A 155 -16.21 -18.50 -7.59
N CYS A 156 -16.65 -17.43 -6.92
CA CYS A 156 -16.17 -17.09 -5.58
C CYS A 156 -16.44 -18.20 -4.54
N LEU A 157 -17.60 -18.87 -4.61
CA LEU A 157 -17.91 -19.97 -3.70
C LEU A 157 -17.03 -21.21 -3.92
N ARG A 158 -16.51 -21.45 -5.14
CA ARG A 158 -15.58 -22.56 -5.39
C ARG A 158 -14.27 -22.41 -4.63
N VAL A 159 -13.86 -21.16 -4.39
CA VAL A 159 -12.58 -20.82 -3.77
C VAL A 159 -12.73 -20.38 -2.31
N SER A 160 -13.97 -20.19 -1.85
CA SER A 160 -14.31 -19.87 -0.46
C SER A 160 -14.20 -21.10 0.46
N PRO A 161 -13.73 -20.97 1.70
CA PRO A 161 -13.82 -22.04 2.70
C PRO A 161 -15.28 -22.32 3.13
N TYR A 162 -16.22 -21.41 2.84
CA TYR A 162 -17.63 -21.56 3.17
C TYR A 162 -18.40 -22.13 1.97
N GLY A 163 -18.53 -23.46 1.92
CA GLY A 163 -19.21 -24.19 0.84
C GLY A 163 -20.37 -25.04 1.34
N GLY A 164 -21.55 -24.90 0.73
CA GLY A 164 -22.74 -25.71 1.03
C GLY A 164 -23.78 -25.62 -0.08
N GLY A 165 -24.72 -26.57 -0.17
CA GLY A 165 -25.74 -26.62 -1.24
C GLY A 165 -26.61 -25.36 -1.30
N LEU A 166 -27.05 -24.86 -0.14
CA LEU A 166 -27.83 -23.63 -0.02
C LEU A 166 -27.04 -22.39 -0.45
N ALA A 167 -25.77 -22.29 -0.07
CA ALA A 167 -24.89 -21.18 -0.50
C ALA A 167 -24.75 -21.16 -2.04
N ARG A 168 -24.59 -22.33 -2.67
CA ARG A 168 -24.54 -22.43 -4.15
C ARG A 168 -25.83 -22.00 -4.82
N LEU A 169 -26.98 -22.34 -4.24
CA LEU A 169 -28.28 -21.92 -4.76
C LEU A 169 -28.46 -20.40 -4.64
N VAL A 170 -28.19 -19.83 -3.45
CA VAL A 170 -28.24 -18.38 -3.22
C VAL A 170 -27.29 -17.63 -4.15
N ALA A 171 -26.09 -18.14 -4.38
CA ALA A 171 -25.13 -17.54 -5.31
C ALA A 171 -25.63 -17.54 -6.77
N ARG A 172 -26.28 -18.62 -7.21
CA ARG A 172 -26.86 -18.69 -8.56
C ARG A 172 -28.03 -17.73 -8.73
N LEU A 173 -28.93 -17.67 -7.75
CA LEU A 173 -30.10 -16.80 -7.77
C LEU A 173 -29.76 -15.32 -7.53
N GLY A 174 -28.69 -15.02 -6.81
CA GLY A 174 -28.23 -13.64 -6.53
C GLY A 174 -27.48 -12.98 -7.69
N LYS A 175 -26.87 -13.77 -8.60
CA LYS A 175 -26.07 -13.25 -9.72
C LYS A 175 -26.83 -12.30 -10.66
N PRO A 176 -28.08 -12.60 -11.09
CA PRO A 176 -28.86 -11.67 -11.92
C PRO A 176 -29.12 -10.31 -11.24
N ALA A 177 -29.50 -10.31 -9.96
CA ALA A 177 -29.74 -9.09 -9.20
C ALA A 177 -28.45 -8.25 -9.06
N MET A 178 -27.32 -8.90 -8.77
CA MET A 178 -26.01 -8.23 -8.70
C MET A 178 -25.57 -7.65 -10.04
N ASN A 179 -25.85 -8.35 -11.15
CA ASN A 179 -25.58 -7.88 -12.50
C ASN A 179 -26.46 -6.67 -12.86
N ALA A 180 -27.76 -6.73 -12.55
CA ALA A 180 -28.68 -5.60 -12.76
C ALA A 180 -28.23 -4.36 -11.98
N ALA A 181 -27.88 -4.52 -10.70
CA ALA A 181 -27.35 -3.43 -9.88
C ALA A 181 -26.05 -2.83 -10.45
N ALA A 182 -25.12 -3.68 -10.93
CA ALA A 182 -23.89 -3.22 -11.58
C ALA A 182 -24.17 -2.45 -12.89
N LEU A 183 -25.10 -2.93 -13.72
CA LEU A 183 -25.51 -2.26 -14.95
C LEU A 183 -26.18 -0.92 -14.68
N VAL A 184 -27.05 -0.83 -13.67
CA VAL A 184 -27.68 0.43 -13.24
C VAL A 184 -26.62 1.41 -12.74
N GLY A 185 -25.68 0.97 -11.90
CA GLY A 185 -24.57 1.80 -11.44
C GLY A 185 -23.68 2.30 -12.59
N HIS A 186 -23.38 1.42 -13.56
CA HIS A 186 -22.64 1.78 -14.77
C HIS A 186 -23.39 2.81 -15.62
N ALA A 187 -24.69 2.58 -15.88
CA ALA A 187 -25.53 3.49 -16.63
C ALA A 187 -25.61 4.86 -15.94
N ALA A 188 -25.83 4.89 -14.62
CA ALA A 188 -25.82 6.13 -13.84
C ALA A 188 -24.49 6.87 -13.98
N ALA A 189 -23.35 6.20 -13.79
CA ALA A 189 -22.03 6.80 -13.96
C ALA A 189 -21.84 7.41 -15.37
N ARG A 190 -22.28 6.70 -16.42
CA ARG A 190 -22.25 7.17 -17.80
C ARG A 190 -23.15 8.40 -18.02
N THR A 191 -24.35 8.42 -17.44
CA THR A 191 -25.28 9.57 -17.49
C THR A 191 -24.70 10.80 -16.78
N PHE A 192 -23.93 10.61 -15.69
CA PHE A 192 -23.15 11.68 -15.06
C PHE A 192 -21.94 12.16 -15.90
N GLY A 193 -21.74 11.60 -17.09
CA GLY A 193 -20.67 11.96 -18.03
C GLY A 193 -19.35 11.26 -17.75
N ALA A 194 -19.32 10.26 -16.86
CA ALA A 194 -18.11 9.51 -16.56
C ALA A 194 -17.76 8.54 -17.70
N ARG A 195 -16.47 8.42 -18.00
CA ARG A 195 -15.93 7.41 -18.93
C ARG A 195 -14.65 6.83 -18.36
N LEU A 196 -14.53 5.51 -18.38
CA LEU A 196 -13.30 4.82 -18.03
C LEU A 196 -12.42 4.72 -19.29
N VAL A 197 -11.18 5.16 -19.19
CA VAL A 197 -10.17 5.13 -20.26
C VAL A 197 -8.95 4.41 -19.73
N GLU A 198 -8.55 3.33 -20.39
CA GLU A 198 -7.29 2.65 -20.09
C GLU A 198 -6.14 3.42 -20.76
N VAL A 199 -5.04 3.62 -20.04
CA VAL A 199 -3.85 4.34 -20.51
C VAL A 199 -2.61 3.51 -20.24
N ASP A 200 -1.60 3.65 -21.09
CA ASP A 200 -0.35 2.91 -20.93
C ASP A 200 0.49 3.47 -19.77
N ARG A 201 0.46 4.79 -19.59
CA ARG A 201 1.25 5.55 -18.61
C ARG A 201 0.44 6.69 -18.03
N PHE A 202 0.83 7.16 -16.85
CA PHE A 202 0.30 8.41 -16.29
C PHE A 202 0.96 9.63 -16.94
N ASP A 203 0.29 10.78 -16.85
CA ASP A 203 0.76 12.06 -17.38
C ASP A 203 0.50 13.20 -16.39
N GLU A 204 0.90 14.43 -16.75
CA GLU A 204 0.83 15.62 -15.89
C GLU A 204 -0.58 15.99 -15.42
N ARG A 205 -1.64 15.44 -16.03
CA ARG A 205 -3.02 15.66 -15.56
C ARG A 205 -3.24 15.09 -14.16
N MET A 206 -2.37 14.18 -13.70
CA MET A 206 -2.42 13.64 -12.34
C MET A 206 -2.12 14.70 -11.27
N ASP A 207 -1.32 15.73 -11.59
CA ASP A 207 -1.03 16.81 -10.65
C ASP A 207 -2.31 17.60 -10.35
N GLY A 208 -3.08 17.94 -11.39
CA GLY A 208 -4.39 18.58 -11.25
C GLY A 208 -5.47 17.69 -10.62
N LEU A 209 -5.32 16.37 -10.67
CA LEU A 209 -6.18 15.45 -9.92
C LEU A 209 -5.79 15.42 -8.44
N TRP A 210 -4.50 15.35 -8.13
CA TRP A 210 -3.98 15.39 -6.77
C TRP A 210 -4.43 16.66 -6.06
N GLU A 211 -4.21 17.84 -6.66
CA GLU A 211 -4.60 19.12 -6.05
C GLU A 211 -6.10 19.22 -5.77
N ALA A 212 -6.94 18.67 -6.66
CA ALA A 212 -8.39 18.69 -6.49
C ALA A 212 -8.90 17.68 -5.44
N ALA A 213 -8.18 16.57 -5.23
CA ALA A 213 -8.61 15.48 -4.35
C ALA A 213 -7.95 15.55 -2.96
N ALA A 214 -6.70 16.00 -2.85
CA ALA A 214 -5.94 16.03 -1.61
C ALA A 214 -6.61 16.78 -0.44
N PRO A 215 -7.36 17.89 -0.63
CA PRO A 215 -8.01 18.61 0.46
C PRO A 215 -8.99 17.76 1.27
N GLN A 216 -9.60 16.72 0.68
CA GLN A 216 -10.53 15.85 1.39
C GLN A 216 -9.82 14.94 2.39
N HIS A 217 -8.52 14.69 2.24
CA HIS A 217 -7.75 13.76 3.10
C HIS A 217 -6.88 14.53 4.08
N LEU A 218 -6.95 14.20 5.38
CA LEU A 218 -6.07 14.85 6.38
C LEU A 218 -4.62 14.34 6.25
N CYS A 219 -4.45 13.02 6.22
CA CYS A 219 -3.17 12.32 6.09
C CYS A 219 -3.15 11.46 4.81
N ALA A 220 -2.32 11.81 3.83
CA ALA A 220 -2.22 11.05 2.58
C ALA A 220 -0.83 11.19 1.95
N ALA A 221 -0.26 10.09 1.46
CA ALA A 221 0.91 10.13 0.59
C ALA A 221 0.55 10.87 -0.72
N ARG A 222 1.44 11.76 -1.16
CA ARG A 222 1.29 12.50 -2.42
C ARG A 222 1.17 11.53 -3.60
N ARG A 223 0.13 11.73 -4.41
CA ARG A 223 -0.20 10.92 -5.61
C ARG A 223 -0.24 11.78 -6.87
N ASP A 224 0.81 12.57 -7.05
CA ASP A 224 1.04 13.39 -8.23
C ASP A 224 1.61 12.53 -9.38
N HIS A 225 1.87 13.16 -10.54
CA HIS A 225 2.40 12.45 -11.71
C HIS A 225 3.76 11.79 -11.39
N ALA A 226 4.65 12.49 -10.67
CA ALA A 226 5.96 11.94 -10.30
C ALA A 226 5.84 10.66 -9.48
N TYR A 227 4.98 10.65 -8.45
CA TYR A 227 4.72 9.44 -7.66
C TYR A 227 4.13 8.31 -8.50
N LEU A 228 3.11 8.59 -9.31
CA LEU A 228 2.41 7.56 -10.08
C LEU A 228 3.28 6.97 -11.18
N GLN A 229 4.11 7.80 -11.83
CA GLN A 229 5.10 7.34 -12.79
C GLN A 229 6.12 6.42 -12.11
N TRP A 230 6.68 6.82 -10.96
CA TRP A 230 7.59 5.97 -10.21
C TRP A 230 6.91 4.65 -9.79
N ARG A 231 5.73 4.72 -9.17
CA ARG A 231 5.10 3.57 -8.53
C ARG A 231 4.55 2.54 -9.52
N PHE A 232 4.10 3.00 -10.69
CA PHE A 232 3.40 2.16 -11.65
C PHE A 232 4.10 2.10 -13.01
N ASP A 233 4.63 3.20 -13.55
CA ASP A 233 5.19 3.19 -14.92
C ASP A 233 6.64 2.68 -14.96
N LYS A 234 7.42 2.99 -13.91
CA LYS A 234 8.84 2.64 -13.80
C LYS A 234 9.15 1.45 -12.90
N ILE A 235 8.16 0.94 -12.16
CA ILE A 235 8.36 -0.26 -11.33
C ILE A 235 8.84 -1.44 -12.19
N PRO A 236 9.84 -2.24 -11.72
CA PRO A 236 10.19 -3.47 -12.41
C PRO A 236 8.93 -4.34 -12.43
N ASN A 237 8.46 -4.75 -13.62
CA ASN A 237 7.15 -5.39 -13.87
C ASN A 237 5.93 -4.46 -14.05
N ALA A 238 6.12 -3.20 -14.47
CA ALA A 238 5.07 -2.22 -14.77
C ALA A 238 3.87 -2.75 -15.59
N ALA A 239 4.10 -3.71 -16.50
CA ALA A 239 3.07 -4.37 -17.30
C ALA A 239 1.99 -5.13 -16.48
N ARG A 240 2.28 -5.48 -15.22
CA ARG A 240 1.28 -6.09 -14.32
C ARG A 240 0.20 -5.10 -13.87
N HIS A 241 0.48 -3.81 -13.92
CA HIS A 241 -0.42 -2.76 -13.47
C HIS A 241 -1.14 -2.17 -14.68
N ARG A 242 -2.46 -2.18 -14.66
CA ARG A 242 -3.32 -1.54 -15.66
C ARG A 242 -3.86 -0.24 -15.09
N ARG A 243 -3.74 0.84 -15.84
CA ARG A 243 -4.04 2.20 -15.37
C ARG A 243 -5.31 2.66 -16.06
N PHE A 244 -6.26 3.13 -15.26
CA PHE A 244 -7.52 3.65 -15.76
C PHE A 244 -7.72 5.07 -15.27
N LEU A 245 -8.00 5.97 -16.21
CA LEU A 245 -8.51 7.30 -15.91
C LEU A 245 -10.03 7.29 -15.99
N VAL A 246 -10.66 7.99 -15.06
CA VAL A 246 -12.07 8.34 -15.16
C VAL A 246 -12.15 9.77 -15.66
N MET A 247 -12.66 9.91 -16.88
CA MET A 247 -12.82 11.17 -17.57
C MET A 247 -14.25 11.67 -17.41
N ARG A 248 -14.39 12.98 -17.21
CA ARG A 248 -15.64 13.72 -17.44
C ARG A 248 -15.33 14.81 -18.47
N ARG A 249 -15.81 14.62 -19.70
CA ARG A 249 -15.31 15.38 -20.87
C ARG A 249 -13.78 15.26 -20.92
N ASP A 250 -13.04 16.36 -20.94
CA ASP A 250 -11.57 16.39 -21.03
C ASP A 250 -10.88 16.44 -19.66
N THR A 251 -11.64 16.39 -18.56
CA THR A 251 -11.10 16.47 -17.20
C THR A 251 -10.96 15.08 -16.58
N VAL A 252 -9.76 14.77 -16.05
CA VAL A 252 -9.55 13.60 -15.18
C VAL A 252 -10.19 13.88 -13.82
N VAL A 253 -11.16 13.04 -13.43
CA VAL A 253 -11.89 13.16 -12.16
C VAL A 253 -11.56 12.05 -11.16
N ALA A 254 -10.98 10.95 -11.63
CA ALA A 254 -10.38 9.92 -10.79
C ALA A 254 -9.37 9.08 -11.60
N TYR A 255 -8.51 8.33 -10.92
CA TYR A 255 -7.82 7.18 -11.49
C TYR A 255 -8.04 5.92 -10.65
N VAL A 256 -7.84 4.76 -11.27
CA VAL A 256 -7.77 3.46 -10.62
C VAL A 256 -6.62 2.67 -11.25
N VAL A 257 -5.78 2.06 -10.42
CA VAL A 257 -4.80 1.06 -10.86
C VAL A 257 -5.29 -0.33 -10.49
N LEU A 258 -5.36 -1.22 -11.48
CA LEU A 258 -5.84 -2.58 -11.36
C LEU A 258 -4.73 -3.56 -11.73
N ARG A 259 -4.51 -4.57 -10.90
CA ARG A 259 -3.74 -5.77 -11.24
C ARG A 259 -4.68 -6.96 -11.32
N VAL A 260 -4.44 -7.88 -12.24
CA VAL A 260 -5.20 -9.14 -12.31
C VAL A 260 -4.35 -10.25 -11.70
N ASP A 261 -4.81 -10.76 -10.56
CA ASP A 261 -4.17 -11.86 -9.84
C ASP A 261 -5.03 -13.14 -10.00
N ARG A 262 -4.46 -14.26 -9.54
CA ARG A 262 -5.18 -15.52 -9.37
C ARG A 262 -5.38 -15.81 -7.89
N TRP A 263 -6.56 -16.27 -7.53
CA TRP A 263 -6.87 -16.78 -6.19
C TRP A 263 -7.50 -18.16 -6.34
N ARG A 264 -6.80 -19.22 -5.92
CA ARG A 264 -7.18 -20.62 -6.13
C ARG A 264 -7.64 -20.92 -7.57
N GLY A 265 -6.88 -20.42 -8.54
CA GLY A 265 -7.15 -20.56 -9.98
C GLY A 265 -8.19 -19.61 -10.58
N GLU A 266 -8.93 -18.85 -9.76
CA GLU A 266 -9.89 -17.85 -10.24
C GLU A 266 -9.23 -16.50 -10.49
N SER A 267 -9.59 -15.83 -11.58
CA SER A 267 -9.13 -14.47 -11.88
C SER A 267 -9.82 -13.46 -10.94
N VAL A 268 -9.02 -12.65 -10.26
CA VAL A 268 -9.48 -11.61 -9.32
C VAL A 268 -8.80 -10.30 -9.66
N GLY A 269 -9.57 -9.22 -9.75
CA GLY A 269 -9.01 -7.88 -9.93
C GLY A 269 -8.63 -7.27 -8.58
N VAL A 270 -7.38 -6.87 -8.44
CA VAL A 270 -6.83 -6.20 -7.26
C VAL A 270 -6.71 -4.72 -7.57
N VAL A 271 -7.48 -3.89 -6.87
CA VAL A 271 -7.33 -2.44 -6.90
C VAL A 271 -6.10 -2.08 -6.07
N CYS A 272 -5.01 -1.79 -6.75
CA CYS A 272 -3.72 -1.48 -6.13
C CYS A 272 -3.72 -0.08 -5.49
N ASP A 273 -4.26 0.90 -6.22
CA ASP A 273 -4.37 2.29 -5.78
C ASP A 273 -5.50 2.98 -6.54
N TYR A 274 -5.98 4.09 -5.99
CA TYR A 274 -6.98 4.95 -6.62
C TYR A 274 -6.89 6.35 -6.05
N LEU A 275 -7.42 7.33 -6.77
CA LEU A 275 -7.70 8.66 -6.23
C LEU A 275 -8.89 9.22 -6.99
N ALA A 276 -9.80 9.87 -6.29
CA ALA A 276 -10.97 10.48 -6.90
C ALA A 276 -11.20 11.87 -6.31
N ARG A 277 -11.61 12.82 -7.16
CA ARG A 277 -12.16 14.10 -6.70
C ARG A 277 -13.39 13.84 -5.81
N PRO A 278 -13.74 14.78 -4.92
CA PRO A 278 -14.95 14.68 -4.11
C PRO A 278 -16.18 14.33 -4.96
N GLY A 279 -16.92 13.30 -4.56
CA GLY A 279 -18.11 12.81 -5.28
C GLY A 279 -17.87 11.84 -6.44
N TRP A 280 -16.62 11.61 -6.87
CA TRP A 280 -16.31 10.77 -8.04
C TRP A 280 -15.93 9.33 -7.73
N LEU A 281 -15.78 8.97 -6.45
CA LEU A 281 -15.40 7.62 -6.04
C LEU A 281 -16.43 6.55 -6.49
N MET A 282 -17.72 6.81 -6.27
CA MET A 282 -18.77 5.85 -6.62
C MET A 282 -18.89 5.65 -8.16
N PRO A 283 -18.94 6.72 -8.99
CA PRO A 283 -18.84 6.56 -10.45
C PRO A 283 -17.61 5.78 -10.91
N ALA A 284 -16.43 6.06 -10.34
CA ALA A 284 -15.18 5.38 -10.71
C ALA A 284 -15.27 3.86 -10.46
N PHE A 285 -15.71 3.46 -9.26
CA PHE A 285 -15.85 2.05 -8.90
C PHE A 285 -17.01 1.37 -9.62
N ALA A 286 -18.11 2.08 -9.94
CA ALA A 286 -19.19 1.51 -10.74
C ALA A 286 -18.73 1.14 -12.16
N LEU A 287 -17.93 2.01 -12.80
CA LEU A 287 -17.29 1.72 -14.08
C LEU A 287 -16.32 0.53 -13.99
N LEU A 288 -15.54 0.46 -12.90
CA LEU A 288 -14.60 -0.63 -12.65
C LEU A 288 -15.30 -1.98 -12.43
N VAL A 289 -16.42 -2.00 -11.69
CA VAL A 289 -17.24 -3.21 -11.47
C VAL A 289 -17.76 -3.75 -12.80
N GLU A 290 -18.22 -2.87 -13.69
CA GLU A 290 -18.64 -3.28 -15.03
C GLU A 290 -17.47 -3.79 -15.89
N ARG A 291 -16.28 -3.15 -15.80
CA ARG A 291 -15.06 -3.64 -16.47
C ARG A 291 -14.70 -5.05 -16.00
N ALA A 292 -14.69 -5.29 -14.69
CA ALA A 292 -14.42 -6.61 -14.11
C ALA A 292 -15.45 -7.66 -14.54
N ARG A 293 -16.73 -7.28 -14.67
CA ARG A 293 -17.80 -8.16 -15.18
C ARG A 293 -17.56 -8.55 -16.64
N ARG A 294 -17.24 -7.60 -17.51
CA ARG A 294 -16.94 -7.85 -18.94
C ARG A 294 -15.72 -8.74 -19.10
N GLU A 295 -14.72 -8.57 -18.25
CA GLU A 295 -13.51 -9.40 -18.22
C GLU A 295 -13.71 -10.73 -17.49
N ARG A 296 -14.93 -11.03 -17.01
CA ARG A 296 -15.28 -12.28 -16.33
C ARG A 296 -14.38 -12.57 -15.12
N MET A 297 -14.05 -11.54 -14.34
CA MET A 297 -13.39 -11.72 -13.04
C MET A 297 -14.35 -12.37 -12.04
N ALA A 298 -13.83 -13.13 -11.09
CA ALA A 298 -14.61 -13.69 -9.99
C ALA A 298 -14.94 -12.60 -8.95
N ALA A 299 -13.99 -11.72 -8.64
CA ALA A 299 -14.15 -10.64 -7.68
C ALA A 299 -13.26 -9.43 -7.97
N LEU A 300 -13.58 -8.31 -7.32
CA LEU A 300 -12.68 -7.18 -7.11
C LEU A 300 -12.29 -7.10 -5.63
N VAL A 301 -11.02 -6.85 -5.36
CA VAL A 301 -10.44 -6.70 -4.03
C VAL A 301 -9.79 -5.33 -3.92
N CYS A 302 -10.17 -4.54 -2.91
CA CYS A 302 -9.60 -3.23 -2.64
C CYS A 302 -9.20 -3.14 -1.16
N ARG A 303 -7.91 -3.21 -0.87
CA ARG A 303 -7.40 -3.00 0.48
C ARG A 303 -7.10 -1.52 0.66
N THR A 304 -7.84 -0.86 1.54
CA THR A 304 -7.72 0.58 1.71
C THR A 304 -8.18 1.03 3.08
N LEU A 305 -7.41 1.91 3.72
CA LEU A 305 -7.85 2.68 4.87
C LEU A 305 -8.27 4.04 4.33
N ASN A 306 -9.57 4.26 4.20
CA ASN A 306 -10.13 5.51 3.72
C ASN A 306 -11.56 5.67 4.26
N ALA A 307 -11.74 6.56 5.23
CA ALA A 307 -13.05 6.78 5.85
C ALA A 307 -14.11 7.20 4.82
N GLN A 308 -13.71 7.90 3.75
CA GLN A 308 -14.61 8.36 2.70
C GLN A 308 -15.00 7.26 1.72
N ALA A 309 -14.24 6.16 1.67
CA ALA A 309 -14.56 5.03 0.80
C ALA A 309 -15.56 4.05 1.43
N ALA A 310 -15.63 3.97 2.76
CA ALA A 310 -16.42 2.97 3.46
C ALA A 310 -17.91 2.95 3.04
N ARG A 311 -18.57 4.12 3.06
CA ARG A 311 -19.98 4.23 2.69
C ARG A 311 -20.21 4.01 1.18
N PRO A 312 -19.49 4.67 0.25
CA PRO A 312 -19.64 4.42 -1.18
C PRO A 312 -19.44 2.96 -1.57
N LEU A 313 -18.36 2.31 -1.07
CA LEU A 313 -18.07 0.91 -1.37
C LEU A 313 -19.18 -0.01 -0.83
N SER A 314 -19.66 0.23 0.39
CA SER A 314 -20.78 -0.55 0.95
C SER A 314 -22.07 -0.40 0.13
N MET A 315 -22.41 0.82 -0.30
CA MET A 315 -23.58 1.06 -1.17
C MET A 315 -23.48 0.36 -2.53
N MET A 316 -22.27 0.14 -3.04
CA MET A 316 -22.02 -0.63 -4.26
C MET A 316 -21.96 -2.15 -4.05
N GLY A 317 -22.22 -2.61 -2.82
CA GLY A 317 -22.23 -4.03 -2.45
C GLY A 317 -20.84 -4.62 -2.21
N PHE A 318 -19.83 -3.81 -1.88
CA PHE A 318 -18.55 -4.33 -1.39
C PHE A 318 -18.70 -4.78 0.07
N LEU A 319 -18.25 -6.00 0.34
CA LEU A 319 -18.17 -6.57 1.68
C LEU A 319 -16.89 -6.07 2.37
N CYS A 320 -17.01 -5.49 3.56
CA CYS A 320 -15.86 -5.02 4.34
C CYS A 320 -15.31 -6.16 5.22
N LEU A 321 -14.12 -6.64 4.87
CA LEU A 321 -13.36 -7.62 5.64
C LEU A 321 -12.34 -6.87 6.50
N LYS A 322 -12.72 -6.57 7.76
CA LYS A 322 -11.91 -5.75 8.68
C LYS A 322 -10.49 -6.29 8.92
N ASN A 323 -10.32 -7.61 8.87
CA ASN A 323 -9.05 -8.30 9.11
C ASN A 323 -8.38 -8.80 7.83
N GLY A 324 -8.82 -8.33 6.65
CA GLY A 324 -8.32 -8.81 5.36
C GLY A 324 -8.82 -10.20 4.98
N LEU A 325 -8.24 -10.78 3.93
CA LEU A 325 -8.59 -12.10 3.40
C LEU A 325 -7.84 -13.26 4.08
N ARG A 326 -6.61 -13.03 4.55
CA ARG A 326 -5.77 -14.05 5.19
C ARG A 326 -5.30 -13.61 6.56
N GLN A 327 -4.54 -12.52 6.61
CA GLN A 327 -3.98 -11.96 7.83
C GLN A 327 -4.26 -10.46 7.92
N PRO A 328 -4.45 -9.92 9.13
CA PRO A 328 -4.64 -8.49 9.32
C PRO A 328 -3.40 -7.71 8.89
N THR A 329 -3.57 -6.75 7.99
CA THR A 329 -2.54 -5.78 7.67
C THR A 329 -2.58 -4.66 8.71
N ARG A 330 -1.72 -4.74 9.71
CA ARG A 330 -1.60 -3.69 10.73
C ARG A 330 -0.91 -2.46 10.16
N MET A 331 -1.25 -1.30 10.70
CA MET A 331 -0.62 -0.02 10.42
C MET A 331 -0.21 0.64 11.73
N MET A 332 1.02 1.15 11.79
CA MET A 332 1.49 1.98 12.90
C MET A 332 2.19 3.22 12.36
N ALA A 333 2.11 4.32 13.10
CA ALA A 333 2.79 5.57 12.76
C ALA A 333 3.53 6.12 13.99
N ARG A 334 4.59 6.88 13.75
CA ARG A 334 5.34 7.56 14.79
C ARG A 334 5.77 8.95 14.31
N PRO A 335 5.44 10.02 15.05
CA PRO A 335 6.02 11.33 14.79
C PRO A 335 7.46 11.38 15.30
N ALA A 336 8.29 12.23 14.70
CA ALA A 336 9.60 12.55 15.24
C ALA A 336 9.48 13.14 16.66
N VAL A 337 10.51 12.95 17.48
CA VAL A 337 10.51 13.34 18.90
C VAL A 337 10.31 14.85 19.08
N ASP A 338 10.87 15.65 18.17
CA ASP A 338 10.73 17.11 18.11
C ASP A 338 9.42 17.58 17.46
N ARG A 339 8.53 16.66 17.07
CA ARG A 339 7.26 16.92 16.39
C ARG A 339 6.02 16.36 17.13
N PRO A 340 5.88 16.57 18.46
CA PRO A 340 4.75 16.03 19.22
C PRO A 340 3.39 16.54 18.71
N GLU A 341 3.34 17.70 18.06
CA GLU A 341 2.12 18.30 17.49
C GLU A 341 1.48 17.46 16.38
N LEU A 342 2.23 16.53 15.77
CA LEU A 342 1.70 15.64 14.73
C LEU A 342 0.87 14.48 15.29
N THR A 343 1.11 14.09 16.55
CA THR A 343 0.45 12.95 17.23
C THR A 343 -1.07 12.94 17.06
N PRO A 344 -1.83 14.00 17.39
CA PRO A 344 -3.29 13.98 17.24
C PRO A 344 -3.76 13.91 15.78
N LEU A 345 -2.94 14.36 14.82
CA LEU A 345 -3.30 14.36 13.40
C LEU A 345 -3.07 12.96 12.78
N ILE A 346 -1.97 12.32 13.13
CA ILE A 346 -1.58 11.03 12.56
C ILE A 346 -2.05 9.83 13.39
N GLY A 347 -2.55 10.05 14.62
CA GLY A 347 -2.95 8.99 15.55
C GLY A 347 -4.37 8.44 15.36
N ASP A 348 -5.24 9.10 14.57
CA ASP A 348 -6.57 8.58 14.26
C ASP A 348 -6.57 7.90 12.87
N PRO A 349 -6.89 6.59 12.77
CA PRO A 349 -6.95 5.90 11.48
C PRO A 349 -7.97 6.49 10.49
N LYS A 350 -8.99 7.24 10.95
CA LYS A 350 -9.97 7.90 10.07
C LYS A 350 -9.36 9.07 9.28
N ASN A 351 -8.25 9.62 9.75
CA ASN A 351 -7.55 10.73 9.10
C ASN A 351 -6.74 10.27 7.89
N TRP A 352 -6.45 8.97 7.79
CA TRP A 352 -5.55 8.42 6.79
C TRP A 352 -6.26 8.00 5.51
N PHE A 353 -5.59 8.25 4.40
CA PHE A 353 -5.82 7.59 3.14
C PHE A 353 -4.63 6.68 2.78
N VAL A 354 -4.85 5.37 2.83
CA VAL A 354 -3.86 4.33 2.51
C VAL A 354 -4.48 3.30 1.57
N THR A 355 -3.66 2.75 0.68
CA THR A 355 -3.98 1.72 -0.32
C THR A 355 -2.93 0.62 -0.30
N ALA A 356 -3.08 -0.39 -1.17
CA ALA A 356 -2.08 -1.45 -1.31
C ALA A 356 -0.78 -0.97 -1.99
N ALA A 357 -0.78 0.17 -2.67
CA ALA A 357 0.42 0.74 -3.28
C ALA A 357 1.31 1.52 -2.31
N ASP A 358 0.79 1.85 -1.13
CA ASP A 358 1.60 2.45 -0.06
C ASP A 358 2.50 1.38 0.57
N SER A 359 3.77 1.74 0.83
CA SER A 359 4.83 0.79 1.21
C SER A 359 5.08 -0.30 0.15
N ASP A 360 5.77 -1.36 0.56
CA ASP A 360 6.06 -2.62 -0.12
C ASP A 360 4.88 -3.60 -0.17
N MET A 361 3.71 -3.27 0.42
CA MET A 361 2.57 -4.19 0.52
C MET A 361 2.08 -4.69 -0.84
N GLY A 362 2.12 -3.82 -1.85
CA GLY A 362 1.62 -4.10 -3.19
C GLY A 362 2.47 -5.09 -3.98
N PHE A 363 3.65 -5.49 -3.51
CA PHE A 363 4.52 -6.42 -4.23
C PHE A 363 4.02 -7.87 -4.18
N LYS A 364 3.24 -8.22 -3.16
CA LYS A 364 2.77 -9.58 -2.96
C LYS A 364 1.50 -9.83 -3.77
N ASP A 365 1.45 -10.98 -4.42
CA ASP A 365 0.21 -11.48 -5.01
C ASP A 365 -0.79 -11.84 -3.90
N LEU A 366 -2.08 -11.94 -4.22
CA LEU A 366 -3.09 -12.49 -3.30
C LEU A 366 -2.78 -13.93 -2.84
N GLY A 367 -1.82 -14.59 -3.50
CA GLY A 367 -1.36 -15.96 -3.26
C GLY A 367 -2.34 -17.00 -3.79
N GLU A 368 -1.87 -18.25 -3.89
CA GLU A 368 -2.71 -19.41 -4.26
C GLU A 368 -3.82 -19.71 -3.25
#